data_AF-T0CJQ4-F1
#
_entry.id   AF-T0CJQ4-F1
#
_cell.length_a   1.000
_cell.length_b   1.000
_cell.length_c   1.000
_cell.angle_alpha   90.00
_cell.angle_beta   90.00
_cell.angle_gamma   90.00
#
_symmetry.space_group_name_H-M   'P 1'
#
loop_
_entity.id
_entity.type
_entity.pdbx_description
1 polymer ?
#
loop_
_entity_poly.entity_id
_entity_poly.type
_entity_poly.pdbx_seq_one_letter_code
_entity_poly.pdbx_strand_id
1 'polypeptide(L)'
;MTSTATRSIFASLILSMAVLSGCSDGNVVGNQAGASTTTSTQQKSVTVVSATNNQVNSKQSRTAENVVRYALSWKLSNDQTVYARNAPIPYELIIGNNGVIAVQVPGVTSCYYYLCYVHSINGVWSISGVVAAPVFKPKGSSGLPDPYTQLIGSKLVINGIGTLYSFYDKNTFLTMGNIKLSKSGILPAGKKVILHSGNTATLSTFGHASELFYPAGNKLIWIGGNISDSALLKLVNTKGLNFYES
;
A
#
# COMPACT_ATOMS: atom_id res chain seq x y z
N MET A 1 -45.96 -4.81 -8.03
CA MET A 1 -44.64 -4.70 -7.38
C MET A 1 -43.71 -5.73 -8.04
N THR A 2 -42.99 -5.33 -9.08
CA THR A 2 -42.09 -6.20 -9.85
C THR A 2 -40.64 -5.81 -9.55
N SER A 3 -39.95 -6.69 -8.83
CA SER A 3 -38.53 -6.57 -8.51
C SER A 3 -37.70 -6.79 -9.77
N THR A 4 -36.94 -5.77 -10.18
CA THR A 4 -36.03 -5.86 -11.32
C THR A 4 -34.64 -6.17 -10.78
N ALA A 5 -34.21 -7.41 -10.94
CA ALA A 5 -32.89 -7.87 -10.53
C ALA A 5 -31.84 -7.41 -11.55
N THR A 6 -31.07 -6.38 -11.21
CA THR A 6 -29.95 -5.88 -12.01
C THR A 6 -28.78 -6.86 -11.89
N ARG A 7 -28.51 -7.62 -12.96
CA ARG A 7 -27.31 -8.46 -13.08
C ARG A 7 -26.10 -7.57 -13.43
N SER A 8 -25.21 -7.35 -12.47
CA SER A 8 -23.91 -6.72 -12.73
C SER A 8 -22.98 -7.69 -13.45
N ILE A 9 -22.57 -7.31 -14.66
CA ILE A 9 -21.51 -7.96 -15.43
C ILE A 9 -20.17 -7.45 -14.91
N PHE A 10 -19.37 -8.31 -14.29
CA PHE A 10 -18.00 -7.98 -13.87
C PHE A 10 -17.01 -8.50 -14.92
N ALA A 11 -16.24 -7.58 -15.49
CA ALA A 11 -15.15 -7.89 -16.41
C ALA A 11 -13.93 -8.40 -15.63
N SER A 12 -13.47 -9.60 -15.95
CA SER A 12 -12.16 -10.12 -15.52
C SER A 12 -11.05 -9.34 -16.23
N LEU A 13 -10.36 -8.47 -15.49
CA LEU A 13 -9.16 -7.79 -15.99
C LEU A 13 -7.96 -8.74 -15.85
N ILE A 14 -7.55 -9.36 -16.95
CA ILE A 14 -6.30 -10.14 -17.00
C ILE A 14 -5.15 -9.13 -17.21
N LEU A 15 -4.41 -8.85 -16.14
CA LEU A 15 -3.23 -8.00 -16.18
C LEU A 15 -2.00 -8.85 -16.54
N SER A 16 -1.58 -8.82 -17.81
CA SER A 16 -0.34 -9.45 -18.26
C SER A 16 0.87 -8.64 -17.78
N MET A 17 1.54 -9.08 -16.72
CA MET A 17 2.80 -8.49 -16.27
C MET A 17 3.97 -9.03 -17.09
N ALA A 18 4.73 -8.12 -17.69
CA ALA A 18 6.04 -8.42 -18.28
C ALA A 18 7.02 -8.82 -17.16
N VAL A 19 7.60 -10.01 -17.27
CA VAL A 19 8.55 -10.55 -16.30
C VAL A 19 9.93 -9.93 -16.57
N LEU A 20 10.32 -8.91 -15.81
CA LEU A 20 11.70 -8.43 -15.77
C LEU A 20 12.48 -9.31 -14.80
N SER A 21 13.23 -10.27 -15.34
CA SER A 21 14.23 -11.04 -14.61
C SER A 21 15.54 -10.26 -14.50
N GLY A 22 16.04 -10.05 -13.28
CA GLY A 22 17.44 -9.68 -13.05
C GLY A 22 17.69 -8.86 -11.78
N CYS A 23 17.84 -9.51 -10.63
CA CYS A 23 18.60 -8.96 -9.51
C CYS A 23 19.88 -9.77 -9.38
N SER A 24 21.01 -9.23 -9.84
CA SER A 24 22.34 -9.71 -9.50
C SER A 24 22.90 -8.82 -8.39
N ASP A 25 23.19 -9.40 -7.23
CA ASP A 25 23.94 -8.70 -6.19
C ASP A 25 25.43 -8.74 -6.54
N GLY A 26 25.93 -7.59 -6.99
CA GLY A 26 27.36 -7.32 -7.14
C GLY A 26 27.95 -6.82 -5.83
N ASN A 27 28.78 -7.66 -5.20
CA ASN A 27 30.17 -7.34 -4.77
C ASN A 27 30.64 -8.37 -3.73
N VAL A 28 31.46 -9.32 -4.17
CA VAL A 28 32.32 -10.13 -3.29
C VAL A 28 33.76 -9.74 -3.59
N VAL A 29 34.37 -9.01 -2.65
CA VAL A 29 35.83 -8.81 -2.59
C VAL A 29 36.43 -10.08 -1.98
N GLY A 30 37.37 -10.68 -2.69
CA GLY A 30 37.89 -12.01 -2.40
C GLY A 30 38.95 -12.09 -1.30
N ASN A 31 39.13 -13.31 -0.79
CA ASN A 31 40.44 -13.94 -0.62
C ASN A 31 40.31 -15.48 -0.66
N GLN A 32 41.26 -16.12 -1.34
CA GLN A 32 41.48 -17.58 -1.44
C GLN A 32 41.81 -18.16 -0.04
N ALA A 33 41.71 -19.45 0.31
CA ALA A 33 41.70 -20.70 -0.44
C ALA A 33 41.03 -21.80 0.41
N GLY A 34 40.44 -22.81 -0.24
CA GLY A 34 39.89 -24.00 0.40
C GLY A 34 38.88 -24.66 -0.53
N ALA A 35 39.34 -25.59 -1.37
CA ALA A 35 38.50 -26.34 -2.30
C ALA A 35 37.61 -27.33 -1.52
N SER A 36 36.51 -26.83 -0.97
CA SER A 36 35.31 -27.62 -0.72
C SER A 36 34.39 -27.41 -1.91
N THR A 37 34.23 -28.45 -2.73
CA THR A 37 33.13 -28.56 -3.69
C THR A 37 31.82 -28.71 -2.92
N THR A 38 31.34 -27.61 -2.34
CA THR A 38 29.95 -27.48 -1.92
C THR A 38 29.15 -27.33 -3.20
N THR A 39 28.45 -28.39 -3.59
CA THR A 39 27.36 -28.34 -4.56
C THR A 39 26.33 -27.35 -4.03
N SER A 40 26.48 -26.08 -4.45
CA SER A 40 25.49 -25.03 -4.26
C SER A 40 24.26 -25.47 -5.03
N THR A 41 23.32 -26.10 -4.34
CA THR A 41 21.98 -26.35 -4.85
C THR A 41 21.37 -24.98 -5.09
N GLN A 42 21.48 -24.49 -6.33
CA GLN A 42 21.00 -23.18 -6.74
C GLN A 42 19.50 -23.12 -6.45
N GLN A 43 19.14 -22.52 -5.31
CA GLN A 43 17.76 -22.48 -4.86
C GLN A 43 16.95 -21.71 -5.89
N LYS A 44 16.04 -22.43 -6.57
CA LYS A 44 15.20 -21.86 -7.63
C LYS A 44 14.40 -20.68 -7.05
N SER A 45 14.58 -19.51 -7.63
CA SER A 45 13.86 -18.30 -7.24
C SER A 45 12.36 -18.48 -7.48
N VAL A 46 11.55 -18.35 -6.43
CA VAL A 46 10.08 -18.46 -6.49
C VAL A 46 9.48 -17.07 -6.61
N THR A 47 8.68 -16.85 -7.65
CA THR A 47 8.07 -15.56 -7.99
C THR A 47 6.55 -15.69 -8.07
N VAL A 48 5.86 -14.55 -8.02
CA VAL A 48 4.42 -14.50 -8.29
C VAL A 48 4.17 -14.58 -9.80
N VAL A 49 3.26 -15.46 -10.20
CA VAL A 49 2.77 -15.58 -11.58
C VAL A 49 1.46 -14.82 -11.76
N SER A 50 0.55 -14.92 -10.79
CA SER A 50 -0.71 -14.17 -10.80
C SER A 50 -1.22 -13.91 -9.39
N ALA A 51 -2.04 -12.88 -9.26
CA ALA A 51 -2.74 -12.52 -8.03
C ALA A 51 -4.25 -12.52 -8.28
N THR A 52 -5.01 -13.06 -7.33
CA THR A 52 -6.47 -13.16 -7.41
C THR A 52 -7.10 -12.47 -6.21
N ASN A 53 -8.09 -11.62 -6.47
CA ASN A 53 -8.95 -10.97 -5.48
C ASN A 53 -10.32 -11.67 -5.46
N ASN A 54 -10.55 -12.49 -4.44
CA ASN A 54 -11.77 -13.27 -4.28
C ASN A 54 -12.84 -12.50 -3.50
N GLN A 55 -14.11 -12.81 -3.77
CA GLN A 55 -15.18 -12.31 -2.91
C GLN A 55 -15.08 -12.93 -1.52
N VAL A 56 -15.35 -12.10 -0.51
CA VAL A 56 -15.39 -12.50 0.90
C VAL A 56 -16.79 -12.32 1.45
N ASN A 57 -17.15 -13.10 2.46
CA ASN A 57 -18.46 -12.95 3.10
C ASN A 57 -18.51 -11.74 4.05
N SER A 58 -19.71 -11.40 4.50
CA SER A 58 -19.95 -10.25 5.39
C SER A 58 -19.22 -10.34 6.74
N LYS A 59 -18.96 -11.55 7.26
CA LYS A 59 -18.19 -11.73 8.50
C LYS A 59 -16.71 -11.39 8.28
N GLN A 60 -16.16 -11.79 7.14
CA GLN A 60 -14.77 -11.50 6.73
C GLN A 60 -14.57 -10.05 6.30
N SER A 61 -15.64 -9.33 5.98
CA SER A 61 -15.58 -7.93 5.50
C SER A 61 -15.70 -6.90 6.64
N ARG A 62 -15.59 -7.32 7.90
CA ARG A 62 -15.80 -6.44 9.08
C ARG A 62 -14.64 -5.49 9.35
N THR A 63 -13.43 -5.85 8.93
CA THR A 63 -12.24 -5.01 9.07
C THR A 63 -11.49 -4.96 7.76
N ALA A 64 -10.75 -3.87 7.56
CA ALA A 64 -9.87 -3.68 6.41
C ALA A 64 -8.84 -4.82 6.29
N GLU A 65 -8.17 -5.16 7.38
CA GLU A 65 -7.24 -6.29 7.45
C GLU A 65 -7.89 -7.62 7.05
N ASN A 66 -9.09 -7.92 7.56
CA ASN A 66 -9.74 -9.19 7.27
C ASN A 66 -10.11 -9.32 5.79
N VAL A 67 -10.64 -8.27 5.14
CA VAL A 67 -10.95 -8.39 3.72
C VAL A 67 -9.69 -8.70 2.90
N VAL A 68 -8.54 -8.09 3.25
CA VAL A 68 -7.25 -8.38 2.60
C VAL A 68 -6.79 -9.81 2.84
N ARG A 69 -6.83 -10.29 4.08
CA ARG A 69 -6.40 -11.65 4.45
C ARG A 69 -7.21 -12.76 3.79
N TYR A 70 -8.51 -12.53 3.59
CA TYR A 70 -9.43 -13.56 3.07
C TYR A 70 -9.68 -13.45 1.57
N ALA A 71 -9.52 -12.27 0.96
CA ALA A 71 -9.74 -12.10 -0.47
C ALA A 71 -8.52 -12.50 -1.31
N LEU A 72 -7.31 -12.24 -0.83
CA LEU A 72 -6.11 -12.33 -1.67
C LEU A 72 -5.43 -13.71 -1.65
N SER A 73 -5.07 -14.14 -2.85
CA SER A 73 -4.26 -15.33 -3.10
C SER A 73 -3.33 -15.10 -4.29
N TRP A 74 -2.23 -15.85 -4.33
CA TRP A 74 -1.23 -15.78 -5.40
C TRP A 74 -0.89 -17.18 -5.91
N LYS A 75 -0.77 -17.32 -7.23
CA LYS A 75 -0.16 -18.49 -7.87
C LYS A 75 1.34 -18.20 -8.04
N LEU A 76 2.17 -19.12 -7.57
CA LEU A 76 3.63 -19.00 -7.61
C LEU A 76 4.23 -19.77 -8.79
N SER A 77 5.48 -19.47 -9.15
CA SER A 77 6.21 -20.11 -10.26
C SER A 77 6.60 -21.57 -10.01
N ASN A 78 6.39 -22.07 -8.79
CA ASN A 78 6.53 -23.47 -8.39
C ASN A 78 5.17 -24.20 -8.29
N ASP A 79 4.13 -23.63 -8.91
CA ASP A 79 2.76 -24.12 -8.92
C ASP A 79 2.02 -24.12 -7.57
N GLN A 80 2.63 -23.63 -6.49
CA GLN A 80 1.93 -23.45 -5.23
C GLN A 80 0.96 -22.27 -5.29
N THR A 81 -0.14 -22.39 -4.55
CA THR A 81 -1.03 -21.26 -4.26
C THR A 81 -0.87 -20.87 -2.81
N VAL A 82 -0.55 -19.60 -2.56
CA VAL A 82 -0.41 -19.04 -1.22
C VAL A 82 -1.49 -17.98 -0.97
N TYR A 83 -1.83 -17.78 0.30
CA TYR A 83 -2.95 -16.93 0.72
C TYR A 83 -2.49 -15.83 1.66
N ALA A 84 -3.14 -14.67 1.60
CA ALA A 84 -2.82 -13.54 2.47
C ALA A 84 -3.12 -13.78 3.95
N ARG A 85 -3.92 -14.79 4.29
CA ARG A 85 -4.24 -15.13 5.68
C ARG A 85 -3.00 -15.32 6.54
N ASN A 86 -1.96 -15.93 5.98
CA ASN A 86 -0.70 -16.22 6.67
C ASN A 86 0.42 -15.23 6.28
N ALA A 87 0.08 -14.17 5.56
CA ALA A 87 1.05 -13.19 5.09
C ALA A 87 1.37 -12.15 6.17
N PRO A 88 2.63 -11.71 6.26
CA PRO A 88 2.99 -10.51 7.00
C PRO A 88 2.28 -9.28 6.43
N ILE A 89 1.76 -8.45 7.33
CA ILE A 89 1.19 -7.13 7.03
C ILE A 89 2.12 -6.09 7.68
N PRO A 90 3.17 -5.66 6.97
CA PRO A 90 4.14 -4.70 7.50
C PRO A 90 3.55 -3.29 7.70
N TYR A 91 2.42 -3.00 7.05
CA TYR A 91 1.83 -1.67 7.05
C TYR A 91 0.32 -1.73 6.85
N GLU A 92 -0.39 -1.00 7.70
CA GLU A 92 -1.82 -0.71 7.61
C GLU A 92 -2.03 0.76 7.96
N LEU A 93 -2.82 1.44 7.14
CA LEU A 93 -3.26 2.81 7.39
C LEU A 93 -4.74 2.93 7.04
N ILE A 94 -5.55 3.32 8.03
CA ILE A 94 -7.01 3.44 7.91
C ILE A 94 -7.44 4.84 8.29
N ILE A 95 -8.01 5.60 7.34
CA ILE A 95 -8.53 6.94 7.57
C ILE A 95 -9.98 7.00 7.13
N GLY A 96 -10.86 7.03 8.12
CA GLY A 96 -12.31 6.95 7.95
C GLY A 96 -12.72 5.70 7.18
N ASN A 97 -13.39 5.88 6.04
CA ASN A 97 -13.87 4.77 5.21
C ASN A 97 -12.84 4.26 4.19
N ASN A 98 -11.58 4.67 4.26
CA ASN A 98 -10.56 4.31 3.29
C ASN A 98 -9.31 3.80 3.98
N GLY A 99 -8.53 2.99 3.28
CA GLY A 99 -7.26 2.54 3.81
C GLY A 99 -6.33 1.94 2.76
N VAL A 100 -5.09 1.75 3.18
CA VAL A 100 -4.06 1.06 2.43
C VAL A 100 -3.40 0.03 3.32
N ILE A 101 -3.32 -1.20 2.83
CA ILE A 101 -2.69 -2.32 3.52
C ILE A 101 -1.61 -2.88 2.62
N ALA A 102 -0.37 -2.91 3.09
CA ALA A 102 0.72 -3.60 2.40
C ALA A 102 0.78 -5.05 2.85
N VAL A 103 0.91 -5.97 1.90
CA VAL A 103 1.05 -7.40 2.18
C VAL A 103 2.29 -7.96 1.51
N GLN A 104 3.05 -8.80 2.21
CA GLN A 104 4.16 -9.56 1.64
C GLN A 104 3.69 -10.96 1.23
N VAL A 105 4.03 -11.39 0.01
CA VAL A 105 3.65 -12.73 -0.45
C VAL A 105 4.49 -13.79 0.28
N PRO A 106 3.88 -14.80 0.92
CA PRO A 106 4.64 -15.87 1.57
C PRO A 106 5.44 -16.71 0.56
N GLY A 107 6.66 -17.11 0.94
CA GLY A 107 7.42 -18.11 0.18
C GLY A 107 7.99 -17.63 -1.15
N VAL A 108 7.93 -16.33 -1.46
CA VAL A 108 8.61 -15.76 -2.63
C VAL A 108 9.94 -15.13 -2.23
N THR A 109 10.92 -15.21 -3.12
CA THR A 109 12.22 -14.53 -2.98
C THR A 109 12.16 -13.07 -3.42
N SER A 110 11.11 -12.70 -4.15
CA SER A 110 10.92 -11.37 -4.71
C SER A 110 10.50 -10.35 -3.66
N CYS A 111 11.19 -9.20 -3.58
CA CYS A 111 10.86 -8.11 -2.67
C CYS A 111 9.75 -7.23 -3.27
N TYR A 112 8.51 -7.70 -3.26
CA TYR A 112 7.34 -6.88 -3.59
C TYR A 112 6.40 -6.75 -2.40
N TYR A 113 5.81 -5.57 -2.26
CA TYR A 113 4.59 -5.38 -1.50
C TYR A 113 3.40 -5.44 -2.44
N TYR A 114 2.30 -6.03 -1.97
CA TYR A 114 0.99 -5.86 -2.59
C TYR A 114 0.25 -4.78 -1.80
N LEU A 115 0.16 -3.59 -2.38
CA LEU A 115 -0.57 -2.47 -1.81
C LEU A 115 -2.06 -2.65 -2.12
N CYS A 116 -2.83 -2.93 -1.09
CA CYS A 116 -4.24 -3.22 -1.15
C CYS A 116 -5.00 -1.98 -0.70
N TYR A 117 -5.69 -1.36 -1.64
CA TYR A 117 -6.50 -0.18 -1.38
C TYR A 117 -7.90 -0.63 -1.01
N VAL A 118 -8.35 -0.25 0.18
CA VAL A 118 -9.60 -0.74 0.76
C VAL A 118 -10.56 0.42 1.02
N HIS A 119 -11.86 0.11 0.91
CA HIS A 119 -12.92 1.08 1.13
C HIS A 119 -14.09 0.43 1.87
N SER A 120 -14.71 1.20 2.77
CA SER A 120 -15.84 0.80 3.59
C SER A 120 -17.12 1.51 3.18
N ILE A 121 -18.16 0.73 2.90
CA ILE A 121 -19.53 1.23 2.67
C ILE A 121 -20.43 0.56 3.70
N ASN A 122 -21.12 1.35 4.53
CA ASN A 122 -22.00 0.85 5.59
C ASN A 122 -21.32 -0.18 6.52
N GLY A 123 -20.04 0.04 6.84
CA GLY A 123 -19.24 -0.84 7.70
C GLY A 123 -18.76 -2.13 7.03
N VAL A 124 -18.95 -2.29 5.72
CA VAL A 124 -18.48 -3.43 4.93
C VAL A 124 -17.25 -3.02 4.12
N TRP A 125 -16.10 -3.60 4.46
CA TRP A 125 -14.83 -3.35 3.78
C TRP A 125 -14.69 -4.19 2.51
N SER A 126 -14.11 -3.59 1.47
CA SER A 126 -13.82 -4.22 0.18
C SER A 126 -12.48 -3.75 -0.36
N ILE A 127 -11.79 -4.60 -1.15
CA ILE A 127 -10.59 -4.20 -1.89
C ILE A 127 -11.04 -3.49 -3.17
N SER A 128 -10.70 -2.21 -3.28
CA SER A 128 -10.97 -1.35 -4.44
C SER A 128 -9.84 -1.38 -5.47
N GLY A 129 -8.64 -1.81 -5.08
CA GLY A 129 -7.51 -1.93 -5.99
C GLY A 129 -6.32 -2.65 -5.35
N VAL A 130 -5.49 -3.28 -6.18
CA VAL A 130 -4.26 -3.94 -5.76
C VAL A 130 -3.14 -3.54 -6.70
N VAL A 131 -2.01 -3.10 -6.15
CA VAL A 131 -0.82 -2.75 -6.92
C VAL A 131 0.38 -3.53 -6.37
N ALA A 132 1.11 -4.22 -7.24
CA ALA A 132 2.40 -4.80 -6.88
C ALA A 132 3.47 -3.68 -6.91
N ALA A 133 4.18 -3.54 -5.80
CA ALA A 133 5.08 -2.44 -5.50
C ALA A 133 6.49 -3.00 -5.23
N PRO A 134 7.48 -2.77 -6.12
CA PRO A 134 8.83 -3.30 -5.95
C PRO A 134 9.54 -2.61 -4.78
N VAL A 135 10.28 -3.35 -3.96
CA VAL A 135 10.97 -2.82 -2.76
C VAL A 135 12.46 -2.53 -3.04
N PHE A 136 12.89 -2.61 -4.30
CA PHE A 136 14.30 -2.50 -4.67
C PHE A 136 14.75 -1.06 -4.91
N LYS A 137 16.01 -0.80 -4.55
CA LYS A 137 16.75 0.48 -4.63
C LYS A 137 16.02 1.59 -5.40
N PRO A 138 15.54 2.63 -4.69
CA PRO A 138 14.89 3.80 -5.28
C PRO A 138 15.75 4.36 -6.42
N LYS A 139 15.16 4.56 -7.60
CA LYS A 139 15.87 5.05 -8.79
C LYS A 139 15.55 6.51 -9.16
N GLY A 140 14.93 7.28 -8.27
CA GLY A 140 14.63 8.69 -8.55
C GLY A 140 14.02 9.44 -7.39
N SER A 141 13.96 10.77 -7.52
CA SER A 141 13.32 11.64 -6.53
C SER A 141 11.81 11.38 -6.50
N SER A 142 11.29 10.91 -5.38
CA SER A 142 9.85 10.71 -5.10
C SER A 142 8.99 11.99 -5.24
N GLY A 143 9.61 13.15 -5.47
CA GLY A 143 8.97 14.46 -5.32
C GLY A 143 8.73 14.85 -3.87
N LEU A 144 9.05 13.97 -2.90
CA LEU A 144 9.04 14.30 -1.48
C LEU A 144 10.33 15.03 -1.09
N PRO A 145 10.27 15.88 -0.04
CA PRO A 145 11.46 16.49 0.52
C PRO A 145 12.36 15.47 1.22
N ASP A 146 13.62 15.84 1.45
CA ASP A 146 14.55 15.03 2.24
C ASP A 146 13.98 14.68 3.63
N PRO A 147 14.22 13.46 4.15
CA PRO A 147 15.06 12.39 3.57
C PRO A 147 14.31 11.44 2.61
N TYR A 148 13.08 11.77 2.23
CA TYR A 148 12.19 10.87 1.48
C TYR A 148 12.33 10.97 -0.03
N THR A 149 13.29 11.76 -0.52
CA THR A 149 13.61 11.88 -1.95
C THR A 149 13.88 10.52 -2.57
N GLN A 150 14.48 9.58 -1.82
CA GLN A 150 14.74 8.22 -2.27
C GLN A 150 13.55 7.28 -2.05
N LEU A 151 12.28 7.69 -2.09
CA LEU A 151 11.18 6.72 -2.01
C LEU A 151 10.65 6.36 -3.41
N ILE A 152 10.18 5.14 -3.59
CA ILE A 152 9.52 4.73 -4.82
C ILE A 152 8.09 5.26 -4.79
N GLY A 153 7.76 6.18 -5.69
CA GLY A 153 6.42 6.73 -5.82
C GLY A 153 5.53 5.88 -6.73
N SER A 154 4.30 5.62 -6.30
CA SER A 154 3.22 5.12 -7.15
C SER A 154 2.00 6.04 -7.03
N LYS A 155 1.26 6.18 -8.12
CA LYS A 155 0.00 6.93 -8.18
C LYS A 155 -1.11 5.99 -8.57
N LEU A 156 -2.18 5.97 -7.79
CA LEU A 156 -3.41 5.24 -8.10
C LEU A 156 -4.61 6.20 -8.09
N VAL A 157 -5.43 6.12 -9.12
CA VAL A 157 -6.71 6.81 -9.16
C VAL A 157 -7.80 5.77 -8.98
N ILE A 158 -8.55 5.87 -7.88
CA ILE A 158 -9.66 4.96 -7.59
C ILE A 158 -10.97 5.70 -7.79
N ASN A 159 -11.78 5.19 -8.71
CA ASN A 159 -13.09 5.74 -9.02
C ASN A 159 -13.93 5.87 -7.75
N GLY A 160 -14.38 7.11 -7.49
CA GLY A 160 -15.22 7.40 -6.36
C GLY A 160 -14.47 7.64 -5.04
N ILE A 161 -13.18 7.32 -4.92
CA ILE A 161 -12.37 7.64 -3.73
C ILE A 161 -11.56 8.91 -4.01
N GLY A 162 -10.69 8.88 -5.01
CA GLY A 162 -9.80 9.98 -5.35
C GLY A 162 -8.45 9.50 -5.87
N THR A 163 -7.44 10.35 -5.70
CA THR A 163 -6.05 10.03 -6.07
C THR A 163 -5.25 9.71 -4.82
N LEU A 164 -4.51 8.61 -4.89
CA LEU A 164 -3.64 8.11 -3.84
C LEU A 164 -2.21 8.05 -4.38
N TYR A 165 -1.28 8.48 -3.54
CA TYR A 165 0.14 8.42 -3.79
C TYR A 165 0.78 7.60 -2.69
N SER A 166 1.48 6.54 -3.04
CA SER A 166 2.23 5.74 -2.07
C SER A 166 3.71 5.86 -2.37
N PHE A 167 4.50 6.06 -1.32
CA PHE A 167 5.94 6.20 -1.34
C PHE A 167 6.54 5.17 -0.40
N TYR A 168 7.44 4.32 -0.90
CA TYR A 168 7.91 3.20 -0.09
C TYR A 168 9.34 2.77 -0.43
N ASP A 169 9.97 2.16 0.56
CA ASP A 169 11.19 1.36 0.46
C ASP A 169 11.09 0.14 1.40
N LYS A 170 12.23 -0.46 1.77
CA LYS A 170 12.25 -1.62 2.67
C LYS A 170 11.73 -1.32 4.09
N ASN A 171 11.94 -0.09 4.57
CA ASN A 171 11.74 0.29 5.97
C ASN A 171 10.66 1.35 6.15
N THR A 172 10.30 2.06 5.09
CA THR A 172 9.45 3.24 5.11
C THR A 172 8.29 3.07 4.14
N PHE A 173 7.10 3.44 4.59
CA PHE A 173 5.87 3.57 3.83
C PHE A 173 5.22 4.88 4.20
N LEU A 174 4.89 5.64 3.17
CA LEU A 174 4.09 6.85 3.26
C LEU A 174 2.99 6.74 2.23
N THR A 175 1.78 7.09 2.60
CA THR A 175 0.67 7.26 1.67
C THR A 175 0.06 8.62 1.88
N MET A 176 -0.23 9.27 0.77
CA MET A 176 -0.87 10.57 0.69
C MET A 176 -2.09 10.43 -0.20
N GLY A 177 -3.18 11.11 0.14
CA GLY A 177 -4.37 11.06 -0.67
C GLY A 177 -5.21 12.31 -0.53
N ASN A 178 -6.02 12.53 -1.54
CA ASN A 178 -7.15 13.44 -1.45
C ASN A 178 -8.43 12.67 -1.77
N ILE A 179 -9.45 12.86 -0.93
CA ILE A 179 -10.77 12.27 -1.12
C ILE A 179 -11.83 13.35 -0.96
N LYS A 180 -13.00 13.19 -1.57
CA LYS A 180 -14.12 14.12 -1.32
C LYS A 180 -14.50 14.06 0.15
N LEU A 181 -14.64 15.21 0.80
CA LEU A 181 -14.98 15.28 2.23
C LEU A 181 -16.32 14.59 2.52
N SER A 182 -17.28 14.64 1.59
CA SER A 182 -18.56 13.92 1.69
C SER A 182 -18.43 12.40 1.69
N LYS A 183 -17.25 11.84 1.40
CA LYS A 183 -16.96 10.41 1.31
C LYS A 183 -15.94 9.92 2.34
N SER A 184 -15.48 10.78 3.24
CA SER A 184 -14.46 10.40 4.22
C SER A 184 -14.98 9.45 5.30
N GLY A 185 -16.29 9.46 5.56
CA GLY A 185 -16.86 8.76 6.71
C GLY A 185 -16.48 9.45 8.03
N ILE A 186 -16.54 8.68 9.12
CA ILE A 186 -16.16 9.16 10.46
C ILE A 186 -14.65 9.19 10.56
N LEU A 187 -14.09 10.37 10.83
CA LEU A 187 -12.65 10.53 10.98
C LEU A 187 -12.19 10.12 12.38
N PRO A 188 -10.98 9.53 12.51
CA PRO A 188 -10.46 9.12 13.81
C PRO A 188 -10.24 10.35 14.72
N ALA A 189 -10.34 10.14 16.03
CA ALA A 189 -9.96 11.18 16.99
C ALA A 189 -8.45 11.40 16.95
N GLY A 190 -7.99 12.60 17.32
CA GLY A 190 -6.57 12.91 17.38
C GLY A 190 -6.28 14.31 17.90
N LYS A 191 -5.00 14.61 18.06
CA LYS A 191 -4.49 15.92 18.49
C LYS A 191 -4.69 16.95 17.38
N LYS A 192 -5.25 18.11 17.72
CA LYS A 192 -5.31 19.25 16.80
C LYS A 192 -3.95 19.94 16.72
N VAL A 193 -3.51 20.23 15.51
CA VAL A 193 -2.25 20.91 15.21
C VAL A 193 -2.49 21.96 14.12
N ILE A 194 -1.77 23.08 14.16
CA ILE A 194 -1.84 24.12 13.13
C ILE A 194 -0.66 23.91 12.18
N LEU A 195 -0.94 23.75 10.89
CA LEU A 195 0.07 23.61 9.84
C LEU A 195 0.66 24.97 9.46
N HIS A 196 1.82 24.99 8.81
CA HIS A 196 2.41 26.21 8.25
C HIS A 196 1.51 26.89 7.21
N SER A 197 0.62 26.14 6.56
CA SER A 197 -0.41 26.67 5.67
C SER A 197 -1.54 27.41 6.40
N GLY A 198 -1.59 27.37 7.73
CA GLY A 198 -2.68 27.91 8.56
C GLY A 198 -3.84 26.93 8.77
N ASN A 199 -3.86 25.79 8.05
CA ASN A 199 -4.90 24.79 8.21
C ASN A 199 -4.80 24.09 9.57
N THR A 200 -5.95 23.85 10.21
CA THR A 200 -6.02 23.00 11.40
C THR A 200 -6.12 21.54 10.97
N ALA A 201 -5.09 20.76 11.27
CA ALA A 201 -5.04 19.33 11.03
C ALA A 201 -5.33 18.53 12.30
N THR A 202 -5.71 17.28 12.10
CA THR A 202 -5.78 16.26 13.16
C THR A 202 -4.63 15.30 12.94
N LEU A 203 -3.79 15.14 13.96
CA LEU A 203 -2.71 14.17 14.01
C LEU A 203 -3.14 13.02 14.94
N SER A 204 -3.03 11.80 14.48
CA SER A 204 -3.35 10.60 15.24
C SER A 204 -2.32 9.50 14.97
N THR A 205 -2.41 8.44 15.77
CA THR A 205 -1.61 7.23 15.60
C THR A 205 -2.56 6.04 15.63
N PHE A 206 -2.52 5.22 14.59
CA PHE A 206 -3.30 4.00 14.48
C PHE A 206 -2.38 2.82 14.19
N GLY A 207 -2.36 1.83 15.08
CA GLY A 207 -1.44 0.69 14.98
C GLY A 207 0.02 1.15 14.97
N HIS A 208 0.71 0.90 13.85
CA HIS A 208 2.12 1.28 13.64
C HIS A 208 2.30 2.48 12.72
N ALA A 209 1.22 3.22 12.42
CA ALA A 209 1.26 4.36 11.53
C ALA A 209 0.88 5.66 12.25
N SER A 210 1.66 6.71 11.99
CA SER A 210 1.24 8.08 12.24
C SER A 210 0.41 8.56 11.06
N GLU A 211 -0.65 9.31 11.34
CA GLU A 211 -1.58 9.82 10.35
C GLU A 211 -1.98 11.26 10.63
N LEU A 212 -2.11 12.04 9.58
CA LEU A 212 -2.48 13.45 9.61
C LEU A 212 -3.51 13.70 8.52
N PHE A 213 -4.61 14.36 8.89
CA PHE A 213 -5.63 14.76 7.91
C PHE A 213 -6.19 16.14 8.22
N TYR A 214 -6.58 16.86 7.17
CA TYR A 214 -7.18 18.18 7.25
C TYR A 214 -8.11 18.45 6.05
N PRO A 215 -9.17 19.24 6.24
CA PRO A 215 -10.00 19.69 5.13
C PRO A 215 -9.25 20.76 4.30
N ALA A 216 -9.32 20.64 2.98
CA ALA A 216 -8.86 21.64 2.02
C ALA A 216 -9.95 21.83 0.95
N GLY A 217 -10.75 22.89 1.10
CA GLY A 217 -11.96 23.09 0.29
C GLY A 217 -12.97 21.96 0.49
N ASN A 218 -13.39 21.30 -0.60
CA ASN A 218 -14.31 20.15 -0.57
C ASN A 218 -13.60 18.78 -0.50
N LYS A 219 -12.27 18.78 -0.32
CA LYS A 219 -11.45 17.59 -0.21
C LYS A 219 -10.98 17.41 1.24
N LEU A 220 -10.80 16.16 1.66
CA LEU A 220 -9.99 15.80 2.79
C LEU A 220 -8.61 15.41 2.26
N ILE A 221 -7.57 16.12 2.71
CA ILE A 221 -6.19 15.71 2.50
C ILE A 221 -5.81 14.80 3.66
N TRP A 222 -5.19 13.67 3.35
CA TRP A 222 -4.70 12.74 4.35
C TRP A 222 -3.31 12.23 3.98
N ILE A 223 -2.49 12.04 5.00
CA ILE A 223 -1.08 11.70 4.88
C ILE A 223 -0.80 10.77 6.06
N GLY A 224 -0.24 9.60 5.82
CA GLY A 224 0.16 8.72 6.92
C GLY A 224 1.22 7.73 6.51
N GLY A 225 1.87 7.12 7.48
CA GLY A 225 3.02 6.28 7.24
C GLY A 225 3.57 5.67 8.51
N ASN A 226 4.47 4.70 8.36
CA ASN A 226 5.24 4.12 9.47
C ASN A 226 6.43 5.04 9.85
N ILE A 227 6.18 6.34 9.96
CA ILE A 227 7.13 7.36 10.41
C ILE A 227 6.60 7.98 11.71
N SER A 228 7.46 8.67 12.45
CA SER A 228 7.01 9.35 13.67
C SER A 228 6.09 10.54 13.37
N ASP A 229 5.25 10.89 14.34
CA ASP A 229 4.44 12.12 14.35
C ASP A 229 5.26 13.38 14.01
N SER A 230 6.45 13.51 14.59
CA SER A 230 7.36 14.63 14.34
C SER A 230 7.86 14.68 12.90
N ALA A 231 8.19 13.52 12.33
CA ALA A 231 8.62 13.40 10.95
C ALA A 231 7.47 13.67 9.98
N LEU A 232 6.27 13.19 10.30
CA LEU A 232 5.05 13.45 9.53
C LEU A 232 4.73 14.94 9.52
N LEU A 233 4.73 15.61 10.67
CA LEU A 233 4.53 17.06 10.74
C LEU A 233 5.59 17.85 9.95
N LYS A 234 6.86 17.45 10.06
CA LYS A 234 7.95 18.07 9.29
C LYS A 234 7.73 17.91 7.79
N LEU A 235 7.32 16.71 7.34
CA LEU A 235 6.98 16.42 5.97
C LEU A 235 5.87 17.36 5.48
N VAL A 236 4.72 17.40 6.16
CA VAL A 236 3.54 18.21 5.79
C VAL A 236 3.85 19.71 5.74
N ASN A 237 4.71 20.20 6.63
CA ASN A 237 5.07 21.61 6.73
C ASN A 237 6.18 22.05 5.75
N THR A 238 6.66 21.16 4.88
CA THR A 238 7.67 21.49 3.88
C THR A 238 7.01 22.03 2.61
N LYS A 239 7.56 23.14 2.05
CA LYS A 239 7.01 23.88 0.89
C LYS A 239 6.83 23.07 -0.42
N GLY A 240 7.22 21.79 -0.45
CA GLY A 240 7.17 20.92 -1.63
C GLY A 240 5.89 20.10 -1.80
N LEU A 241 4.96 20.10 -0.85
CA LEU A 241 3.74 19.25 -0.92
C LEU A 241 2.53 19.93 -1.58
N ASN A 242 2.71 21.11 -2.16
CA ASN A 242 1.64 21.88 -2.79
C ASN A 242 0.99 21.16 -3.99
N PHE A 243 1.62 20.10 -4.53
CA PHE A 243 1.14 19.34 -5.69
C PHE A 243 -0.06 18.41 -5.40
N TYR A 244 -0.48 18.27 -4.14
CA TYR A 244 -1.58 17.37 -3.75
C TYR A 244 -2.93 18.07 -3.51
N GLU A 245 -2.94 19.41 -3.53
CA GLU A 245 -4.12 20.23 -3.30
C GLU A 245 -4.89 20.55 -4.61
N SER A 246 -4.19 20.54 -5.76
CA SER A 246 -4.79 20.67 -7.12
C SER A 246 -5.62 19.44 -7.50
#